data_AF-A0A2D6BJY3-F1
#
_entry.id   AF-A0A2D6BJY3-F1
#
_cell.length_a   1.000
_cell.length_b   1.000
_cell.length_c   1.000
_cell.angle_alpha   90.00
_cell.angle_beta   90.00
_cell.angle_gamma   90.00
#
_symmetry.space_group_name_H-M   'P 1'
#
loop_
_entity.id
_entity.type
_entity.pdbx_description
1 polymer ?
#
loop_
_entity_poly.entity_id
_entity_poly.type
_entity_poly.pdbx_seq_one_letter_code
_entity_poly.pdbx_strand_id
1 'polypeptide(L)'
;MQKIGEVLMAAGLISETQLSAALGEQARWGNRLGETLVQLGFLAEASLIRVLSERTGFPGVDLQGRTIAPDVLALIPAEIAQKHTCLPVEMEQVGGQDILYVAMEDPSNLIAVDDLTFRTGCSVKAWLAGPLQLRRAISLCYDGIDMHDAAVVLEISTELGQPMAGAAGVADGLLEENWLDDLVEPDAPPAEAAASSAPTGDLAEAASTGSGGKPRDVPSRQILQALTRLLIEKGVITRNELMAEIRQLAEKG
;
A
#
# COMPACT_ATOMS: atom_id res chain seq x y z
N MET A 1 -18.32 8.64 -11.38
CA MET A 1 -16.94 8.87 -10.90
C MET A 1 -16.16 7.60 -11.18
N GLN A 2 -15.17 7.62 -12.08
CA GLN A 2 -14.38 6.42 -12.41
C GLN A 2 -13.59 5.94 -11.19
N LYS A 3 -13.45 4.61 -11.03
CA LYS A 3 -12.66 4.04 -9.92
C LYS A 3 -11.18 4.33 -10.15
N ILE A 4 -10.40 4.54 -9.08
CA ILE A 4 -8.96 4.83 -9.21
C ILE A 4 -8.21 3.69 -9.93
N GLY A 5 -8.61 2.43 -9.69
CA GLY A 5 -8.04 1.28 -10.39
C GLY A 5 -8.25 1.32 -11.91
N GLU A 6 -9.43 1.76 -12.37
CA GLU A 6 -9.72 1.92 -13.81
C GLU A 6 -8.87 3.03 -14.44
N VAL A 7 -8.69 4.15 -13.71
CA VAL A 7 -7.83 5.25 -14.18
C VAL A 7 -6.37 4.81 -14.27
N LEU A 8 -5.88 4.05 -13.31
CA LEU A 8 -4.50 3.52 -13.32
C LEU A 8 -4.28 2.51 -14.44
N MET A 9 -5.28 1.66 -14.74
CA MET A 9 -5.24 0.75 -15.89
C MET A 9 -5.28 1.51 -17.22
N ALA A 10 -6.17 2.50 -17.35
CA ALA A 10 -6.28 3.33 -18.55
C ALA A 10 -5.01 4.15 -18.82
N ALA A 11 -4.30 4.54 -17.76
CA ALA A 11 -2.99 5.19 -17.84
C ALA A 11 -1.83 4.22 -18.15
N GLY A 12 -2.09 2.92 -18.27
CA GLY A 12 -1.08 1.89 -18.54
C GLY A 12 -0.10 1.66 -17.38
N LEU A 13 -0.44 2.11 -16.17
CA LEU A 13 0.43 2.02 -15.00
C LEU A 13 0.33 0.67 -14.29
N ILE A 14 -0.81 -0.01 -14.42
CA ILE A 14 -1.08 -1.32 -13.82
C ILE A 14 -1.85 -2.20 -14.81
N SER A 15 -1.68 -3.51 -14.71
CA SER A 15 -2.46 -4.52 -15.43
C SER A 15 -3.68 -4.99 -14.63
N GLU A 16 -4.63 -5.64 -15.30
CA GLU A 16 -5.82 -6.22 -14.68
C GLU A 16 -5.48 -7.29 -13.62
N THR A 17 -4.43 -8.08 -13.87
CA THR A 17 -3.94 -9.09 -12.92
C THR A 17 -3.33 -8.44 -11.67
N GLN A 18 -2.60 -7.33 -11.81
CA GLN A 18 -2.08 -6.56 -10.68
C GLN A 18 -3.19 -5.88 -9.88
N LEU A 19 -4.21 -5.34 -10.57
CA LEU A 19 -5.36 -4.71 -9.92
C LEU A 19 -6.17 -5.73 -9.11
N SER A 20 -6.47 -6.90 -9.68
CA SER A 20 -7.19 -7.97 -8.98
C SER A 20 -6.42 -8.49 -7.76
N ALA A 21 -5.10 -8.68 -7.88
CA ALA A 21 -4.25 -9.05 -6.75
C ALA A 21 -4.29 -7.98 -5.63
N ALA A 22 -4.17 -6.69 -5.99
CA ALA A 22 -4.22 -5.60 -5.02
C ALA A 22 -5.59 -5.46 -4.34
N LEU A 23 -6.70 -5.69 -5.07
CA LEU A 23 -8.04 -5.73 -4.49
C LEU A 23 -8.22 -6.89 -3.50
N GLY A 24 -7.65 -8.06 -3.83
CA GLY A 24 -7.64 -9.21 -2.94
C GLY A 24 -6.92 -8.90 -1.61
N GLU A 25 -5.75 -8.25 -1.68
CA GLU A 25 -5.00 -7.87 -0.50
C GLU A 25 -5.68 -6.71 0.26
N GLN A 26 -6.23 -5.72 -0.46
CA GLN A 26 -7.04 -4.66 0.14
C GLN A 26 -8.22 -5.22 0.95
N ALA A 27 -8.94 -6.22 0.44
CA ALA A 27 -10.06 -6.83 1.15
C ALA A 27 -9.65 -7.52 2.45
N ARG A 28 -8.38 -7.95 2.56
CA ARG A 28 -7.85 -8.62 3.75
C ARG A 28 -7.38 -7.64 4.83
N TRP A 29 -6.76 -6.53 4.42
CA TRP A 29 -6.12 -5.58 5.34
C TRP A 29 -6.89 -4.27 5.53
N GLY A 30 -7.81 -3.93 4.62
CA GLY A 30 -8.63 -2.72 4.70
C GLY A 30 -7.94 -1.42 4.29
N ASN A 31 -6.72 -1.49 3.73
CA ASN A 31 -5.95 -0.32 3.32
C ASN A 31 -6.54 0.37 2.08
N ARG A 32 -6.00 1.54 1.70
CA ARG A 32 -6.36 2.19 0.44
C ARG A 32 -5.77 1.42 -0.74
N LEU A 33 -6.54 1.25 -1.82
CA LEU A 33 -6.08 0.52 -3.02
C LEU A 33 -4.74 1.04 -3.56
N GLY A 34 -4.56 2.37 -3.60
CA GLY A 34 -3.30 2.98 -4.04
C GLY A 34 -2.12 2.62 -3.15
N GLU A 35 -2.31 2.61 -1.82
CA GLU A 35 -1.29 2.19 -0.86
C GLU A 35 -0.91 0.72 -1.06
N THR A 36 -1.91 -0.17 -1.23
CA THR A 36 -1.67 -1.58 -1.49
C THR A 36 -0.89 -1.81 -2.78
N LEU A 37 -1.19 -1.05 -3.86
CA LEU A 37 -0.47 -1.15 -5.13
C LEU A 37 1.01 -0.76 -5.00
N VAL A 38 1.30 0.27 -4.19
CA VAL A 38 2.68 0.69 -3.90
C VAL A 38 3.39 -0.32 -3.01
N GLN A 39 2.73 -0.85 -1.98
CA GLN A 39 3.28 -1.86 -1.08
C GLN A 39 3.62 -3.18 -1.79
N LEU A 40 2.80 -3.59 -2.77
CA LEU A 40 3.04 -4.77 -3.60
C LEU A 40 4.11 -4.54 -4.68
N GLY A 41 4.63 -3.31 -4.83
CA GLY A 41 5.62 -2.95 -5.84
C GLY A 41 5.08 -2.91 -7.27
N PHE A 42 3.75 -2.89 -7.44
CA PHE A 42 3.10 -2.82 -8.76
C PHE A 42 3.05 -1.41 -9.31
N LEU A 43 3.10 -0.40 -8.44
CA LEU A 43 3.01 1.01 -8.81
C LEU A 43 4.06 1.82 -8.07
N ALA A 44 4.77 2.70 -8.78
CA ALA A 44 5.65 3.67 -8.13
C ALA A 44 4.82 4.75 -7.42
N GLU A 45 5.25 5.14 -6.22
CA GLU A 45 4.55 6.13 -5.39
C GLU A 45 4.40 7.49 -6.11
N ALA A 46 5.44 7.95 -6.79
CA ALA A 46 5.39 9.18 -7.59
C ALA A 46 4.32 9.13 -8.70
N SER A 47 4.12 7.96 -9.33
CA SER A 47 3.09 7.79 -10.36
C SER A 47 1.69 7.83 -9.76
N LEU A 48 1.50 7.26 -8.56
CA LEU A 48 0.24 7.34 -7.83
C LEU A 48 -0.10 8.79 -7.46
N ILE A 49 0.86 9.54 -6.91
CA ILE A 49 0.68 10.96 -6.55
C ILE A 49 0.31 11.77 -7.77
N ARG A 50 0.98 11.57 -8.92
CA ARG A 50 0.65 12.28 -10.16
C ARG A 50 -0.81 12.08 -10.56
N VAL A 51 -1.25 10.82 -10.64
CA VAL A 51 -2.64 10.51 -11.03
C VAL A 51 -3.64 11.06 -10.02
N LEU A 52 -3.36 10.95 -8.71
CA LEU A 52 -4.24 11.49 -7.69
C LEU A 52 -4.29 13.02 -7.71
N SER A 53 -3.17 13.70 -7.95
CA SER A 53 -3.10 15.15 -8.05
C SER A 53 -3.95 15.69 -9.21
N GLU A 54 -3.87 15.06 -10.39
CA GLU A 54 -4.66 15.39 -11.57
C GLU A 54 -6.17 15.19 -11.32
N ARG A 55 -6.52 14.15 -10.58
CA ARG A 55 -7.93 13.82 -10.29
C ARG A 55 -8.57 14.68 -9.21
N THR A 56 -7.80 15.02 -8.18
CA THR A 56 -8.31 15.71 -6.99
C THR A 56 -8.07 17.22 -7.03
N GLY A 57 -7.15 17.68 -7.88
CA GLY A 57 -6.74 19.08 -7.98
C GLY A 57 -5.75 19.52 -6.90
N PHE A 58 -5.36 18.63 -5.97
CA PHE A 58 -4.33 18.93 -4.98
C PHE A 58 -2.94 18.77 -5.60
N PRO A 59 -2.03 19.73 -5.43
CA PRO A 59 -0.66 19.59 -5.93
C PRO A 59 0.06 18.46 -5.19
N GLY A 60 0.75 17.61 -5.95
CA GLY A 60 1.62 16.57 -5.41
C GLY A 60 2.94 17.17 -4.92
N VAL A 61 3.41 16.73 -3.75
CA VAL A 61 4.72 17.12 -3.21
C VAL A 61 5.61 15.89 -3.03
N ASP A 62 6.85 16.03 -3.46
CA ASP A 62 7.93 15.09 -3.13
C ASP A 62 8.65 15.59 -1.87
N LEU A 63 8.70 14.74 -0.85
CA LEU A 63 9.37 15.03 0.42
C LEU A 63 10.86 14.65 0.39
N GLN A 64 11.32 13.94 -0.64
CA GLN A 64 12.71 13.51 -0.73
C GLN A 64 13.65 14.70 -0.90
N GLY A 65 14.69 14.78 -0.07
CA GLY A 65 15.69 15.84 -0.07
C GLY A 65 15.19 17.21 0.41
N ARG A 66 13.93 17.32 0.88
CA ARG A 66 13.44 18.57 1.46
C ARG A 66 14.05 18.81 2.83
N THR A 67 14.32 20.08 3.10
CA THR A 67 14.77 20.55 4.40
C THR A 67 13.59 21.22 5.11
N ILE A 68 13.19 20.72 6.27
CA ILE A 68 12.09 21.27 7.08
C ILE A 68 12.69 22.06 8.25
N ALA A 69 12.24 23.29 8.43
CA ALA A 69 12.67 24.13 9.55
C ALA A 69 12.12 23.59 10.88
N PRO A 70 12.92 23.57 11.95
CA PRO A 70 12.49 23.04 13.25
C PRO A 70 11.29 23.82 13.81
N ASP A 71 11.25 25.14 13.60
CA ASP A 71 10.13 26.00 14.01
C ASP A 71 8.80 25.56 13.38
N VAL A 72 8.84 25.11 12.13
CA VAL A 72 7.67 24.63 11.38
C VAL A 72 7.26 23.23 11.83
N LEU A 73 8.24 22.38 12.13
CA LEU A 73 8.00 21.03 12.65
C LEU A 73 7.34 21.07 14.04
N ALA A 74 7.75 22.01 14.91
CA ALA A 74 7.21 22.17 16.24
C ALA A 74 5.73 22.60 16.28
N LEU A 75 5.18 23.12 15.17
CA LEU A 75 3.76 23.51 15.08
C LEU A 75 2.81 22.32 15.15
N ILE A 76 3.24 21.15 14.67
CA ILE A 76 2.43 19.92 14.67
C ILE A 76 3.12 18.88 15.58
N PRO A 77 2.52 18.51 16.72
CA PRO A 77 3.03 17.44 17.55
C PRO A 77 3.04 16.08 16.82
N ALA A 78 4.00 15.23 17.17
CA ALA A 78 4.15 13.88 16.61
C ALA A 78 2.85 13.06 16.64
N GLU A 79 2.07 13.15 17.73
CA GLU A 79 0.80 12.44 17.87
C GLU A 79 -0.21 12.82 16.78
N ILE A 80 -0.29 14.11 16.43
CA ILE A 80 -1.20 14.62 15.40
C ILE A 80 -0.67 14.23 14.02
N ALA A 81 0.64 14.39 13.80
CA ALA A 81 1.30 14.00 12.56
C ALA A 81 1.08 12.51 12.23
N GLN A 82 1.20 11.62 13.24
CA GLN A 82 0.95 10.19 13.08
C GLN A 82 -0.54 9.86 12.90
N LYS A 83 -1.42 10.51 13.69
CA LYS A 83 -2.88 10.26 13.63
C LYS A 83 -3.48 10.61 12.27
N HIS A 84 -3.10 11.75 11.72
CA HIS A 84 -3.63 12.25 10.45
C HIS A 84 -2.74 11.93 9.25
N THR A 85 -1.65 11.18 9.46
CA THR A 85 -0.59 10.93 8.48
C THR A 85 -0.27 12.22 7.71
N CYS A 86 0.31 13.20 8.41
CA CYS A 86 0.63 14.51 7.85
C CYS A 86 1.96 15.05 8.38
N LEU A 87 2.61 15.91 7.60
CA LEU A 87 3.88 16.53 7.94
C LEU A 87 3.88 18.01 7.53
N PRO A 88 4.19 18.95 8.43
CA PRO A 88 4.35 20.35 8.06
C PRO A 88 5.62 20.51 7.22
N VAL A 89 5.52 21.19 6.08
CA VAL A 89 6.63 21.35 5.14
C VAL A 89 7.22 22.74 5.27
N GLU A 90 6.38 23.76 5.07
CA GLU A 90 6.80 25.16 5.00
C GLU A 90 5.73 26.07 5.60
N MET A 91 6.16 27.21 6.12
CA MET A 91 5.28 28.28 6.59
C MET A 91 5.62 29.57 5.84
N GLU A 92 4.58 30.25 5.37
CA GLU A 92 4.70 31.49 4.61
C GLU A 92 3.71 32.52 5.16
N GLN A 93 4.15 33.76 5.32
CA GLN A 93 3.28 34.85 5.75
C GLN A 93 2.80 35.65 4.53
N VAL A 94 1.50 35.60 4.23
CA VAL A 94 0.91 36.29 3.08
C VAL A 94 -0.15 37.27 3.57
N GLY A 95 0.03 38.55 3.31
CA GLY A 95 -0.96 39.59 3.67
C GLY A 95 -1.21 39.73 5.18
N GLY A 96 -0.25 39.35 6.02
CA GLY A 96 -0.38 39.35 7.48
C GLY A 96 -1.06 38.10 8.07
N GLN A 97 -1.33 37.08 7.24
CA GLN A 97 -1.82 35.77 7.68
C GLN A 97 -0.73 34.72 7.54
N ASP A 98 -0.59 33.85 8.55
CA ASP A 98 0.33 32.73 8.52
C ASP A 98 -0.31 31.55 7.77
N ILE A 99 0.32 31.13 6.68
CA ILE A 99 -0.10 30.00 5.85
C ILE A 99 0.86 28.85 6.10
N LEU A 100 0.30 27.70 6.51
CA LEU A 100 1.06 26.48 6.75
C LEU A 100 0.82 25.50 5.61
N TYR A 101 1.87 25.15 4.88
CA TYR A 101 1.84 24.10 3.87
C TYR A 101 2.10 22.75 4.53
N VAL A 102 1.14 21.84 4.42
CA VAL A 102 1.17 20.52 5.05
C VAL A 102 1.09 19.44 3.99
N ALA A 103 2.06 18.53 3.99
CA ALA A 103 2.01 17.29 3.23
C ALA A 103 1.08 16.30 3.93
N MET A 104 0.06 15.81 3.23
CA MET A 104 -0.96 14.91 3.77
C MET A 104 -1.13 13.72 2.85
N GLU A 105 -1.42 12.55 3.43
CA GLU A 105 -1.81 11.37 2.66
C GLU A 105 -3.16 11.59 1.95
N ASP A 106 -4.11 12.21 2.64
CA ASP A 106 -5.45 12.45 2.13
C ASP A 106 -5.90 13.91 2.32
N PRO A 107 -5.55 14.82 1.40
CA PRO A 107 -5.90 16.24 1.49
C PRO A 107 -7.41 16.51 1.36
N SER A 108 -8.20 15.54 0.89
CA SER A 108 -9.68 15.65 0.89
C SER A 108 -10.32 15.42 2.26
N ASN A 109 -9.56 14.98 3.26
CA ASN A 109 -10.06 14.78 4.61
C ASN A 109 -10.20 16.13 5.34
N LEU A 110 -11.35 16.79 5.17
CA LEU A 110 -11.63 18.09 5.79
C LEU A 110 -11.50 18.07 7.32
N ILE A 111 -11.82 16.95 7.97
CA ILE A 111 -11.68 16.82 9.43
C ILE A 111 -10.21 16.96 9.84
N ALA A 112 -9.30 16.35 9.09
CA ALA A 112 -7.87 16.47 9.35
C ALA A 112 -7.38 17.91 9.12
N VAL A 113 -7.85 18.58 8.06
CA VAL A 113 -7.49 19.97 7.75
C VAL A 113 -8.02 20.93 8.81
N ASP A 114 -9.27 20.76 9.26
CA ASP A 114 -9.88 21.58 10.29
C ASP A 114 -9.20 21.38 11.65
N ASP A 115 -8.88 20.14 12.04
CA ASP A 115 -8.13 19.82 13.26
C ASP A 115 -6.75 20.51 13.26
N LEU A 116 -6.04 20.47 12.12
CA LEU A 116 -4.75 21.13 11.96
C LEU A 116 -4.85 22.66 12.01
N THR A 117 -5.86 23.23 11.34
CA THR A 117 -6.13 24.68 11.34
C THR A 117 -6.45 25.17 12.74
N PHE A 118 -7.31 24.46 13.47
CA PHE A 118 -7.68 24.80 14.84
C PHE A 118 -6.49 24.73 15.80
N ARG A 119 -5.62 23.74 15.63
CA ARG A 119 -4.43 23.54 16.49
C ARG A 119 -3.34 24.55 16.23
N THR A 120 -3.04 24.81 14.96
CA THR A 120 -1.92 25.68 14.57
C THR A 120 -2.30 27.15 14.58
N GLY A 121 -3.59 27.48 14.44
CA GLY A 121 -4.05 28.86 14.25
C GLY A 121 -3.68 29.45 12.89
N CYS A 122 -3.02 28.67 12.02
CA CYS A 122 -2.60 29.06 10.69
C CYS A 122 -3.63 28.64 9.63
N SER A 123 -3.60 29.29 8.47
CA SER A 123 -4.35 28.83 7.30
C SER A 123 -3.63 27.64 6.67
N VAL A 124 -4.21 26.44 6.78
CA VAL A 124 -3.58 25.21 6.26
C VAL A 124 -3.83 25.07 4.76
N LYS A 125 -2.76 24.91 3.98
CA LYS A 125 -2.80 24.48 2.58
C LYS A 125 -2.26 23.07 2.46
N ALA A 126 -3.11 22.14 2.05
CA ALA A 126 -2.77 20.73 1.94
C ALA A 126 -2.10 20.41 0.59
N TRP A 127 -0.99 19.69 0.64
CA TRP A 127 -0.31 19.07 -0.51
C TRP A 127 -0.42 17.55 -0.39
N LEU A 128 -0.59 16.88 -1.53
CA LEU A 128 -0.67 15.43 -1.57
C LEU A 128 0.73 14.83 -1.52
N ALA A 129 1.00 14.00 -0.51
CA ALA A 129 2.24 13.23 -0.41
C ALA A 129 1.94 11.72 -0.37
N GLY A 130 2.92 10.93 -0.77
CA GLY A 130 2.81 9.48 -0.77
C GLY A 130 2.79 8.90 0.66
N PRO A 131 1.96 7.87 0.94
CA PRO A 131 1.82 7.32 2.29
C PRO A 131 3.12 6.72 2.84
N LEU A 132 3.91 6.05 2.01
CA LEU A 132 5.17 5.44 2.44
C LEU A 132 6.21 6.52 2.72
N GLN A 133 6.31 7.49 1.81
CA GLN A 133 7.21 8.62 1.96
C GLN A 133 6.90 9.42 3.22
N LEU A 134 5.62 9.69 3.47
CA LEU A 134 5.14 10.48 4.58
C LEU A 134 5.36 9.77 5.92
N ARG A 135 5.05 8.47 6.01
CA ARG A 135 5.35 7.67 7.21
C ARG A 135 6.84 7.65 7.54
N ARG A 136 7.71 7.49 6.54
CA ARG A 136 9.16 7.56 6.72
C ARG A 136 9.61 8.94 7.21
N ALA A 137 9.10 10.00 6.58
CA ALA A 137 9.44 11.37 6.97
C ALA A 137 8.97 11.70 8.40
N ILE A 138 7.77 11.26 8.79
CA ILE A 138 7.26 11.42 10.16
C ILE A 138 8.18 10.70 11.15
N SER A 139 8.57 9.45 10.89
CA SER A 139 9.51 8.75 11.77
C SER A 139 10.88 9.43 11.86
N LEU A 140 11.43 9.92 10.74
CA LEU A 140 12.71 10.64 10.75
C LEU A 140 12.64 11.95 11.54
N CYS A 141 11.54 12.70 11.42
CA CYS A 141 11.39 14.00 12.06
C CYS A 141 11.02 13.91 13.55
N TYR A 142 10.23 12.91 13.96
CA TYR A 142 9.68 12.84 15.32
C TYR A 142 10.23 11.69 16.18
N ASP A 143 10.67 10.57 15.59
CA ASP A 143 11.33 9.48 16.34
C ASP A 143 12.85 9.72 16.47
N GLY A 144 13.37 10.75 15.78
CA GLY A 144 14.73 11.28 15.93
C GLY A 144 14.91 11.99 17.27
N ILE A 145 15.48 11.25 18.22
CA ILE A 145 15.88 11.67 19.57
C ILE A 145 16.58 13.05 19.53
N ASP A 146 15.99 14.04 20.22
CA ASP A 146 16.62 15.30 20.66
C ASP A 146 17.23 16.25 19.60
N MET A 147 16.59 16.46 18.44
CA MET A 147 17.04 17.49 17.46
C MET A 147 15.93 18.50 17.11
N HIS A 148 15.41 19.21 18.13
CA HIS A 148 14.42 20.28 17.94
C HIS A 148 15.01 21.63 17.47
N ASP A 149 16.33 21.72 17.26
CA ASP A 149 17.01 22.99 16.91
C ASP A 149 17.68 23.01 15.52
N ALA A 150 17.71 21.89 14.79
CA ALA A 150 18.37 21.79 13.48
C ALA A 150 17.37 21.44 12.37
N ALA A 151 17.53 22.09 11.21
CA ALA A 151 16.69 21.80 10.04
C ALA A 151 16.87 20.34 9.59
N VAL A 152 15.76 19.62 9.45
CA VAL A 152 15.78 18.18 9.14
C VAL A 152 15.81 17.99 7.63
N VAL A 153 16.83 17.32 7.13
CA VAL A 153 16.93 16.92 5.71
C VAL A 153 16.35 15.53 5.54
N LEU A 154 15.33 15.40 4.69
CA LEU A 154 14.64 14.14 4.42
C LEU A 154 15.40 13.30 3.39
N GLU A 155 16.41 12.55 3.82
CA GLU A 155 17.07 11.55 2.97
C GLU A 155 16.29 10.23 2.96
N ILE A 156 15.29 10.15 2.09
CA ILE A 156 14.43 8.97 1.95
C ILE A 156 15.07 8.03 0.92
N SER A 157 15.85 7.06 1.41
CA SER A 157 16.43 6.01 0.56
C SER A 157 15.33 5.04 0.10
N THR A 158 14.97 5.09 -1.17
CA THR A 158 13.99 4.20 -1.79
C THR A 158 14.62 2.85 -2.12
N GLU A 159 14.93 2.03 -1.12
CA GLU A 159 15.44 0.64 -1.31
C GLU A 159 14.33 -0.41 -1.52
N LEU A 160 13.14 -0.01 -1.94
CA LEU A 160 12.10 -0.99 -2.27
C LEU A 160 12.09 -1.23 -3.78
N GLY A 161 12.60 -2.42 -4.13
CA GLY A 161 12.29 -3.22 -5.32
C GLY A 161 11.92 -2.45 -6.57
N GLN A 162 12.83 -2.45 -7.54
CA GLN A 162 12.51 -2.10 -8.92
C GLN A 162 11.14 -2.69 -9.29
N PRO A 163 10.18 -1.89 -9.78
CA PRO A 163 8.94 -2.46 -10.28
C PRO A 163 9.32 -3.52 -11.30
N MET A 164 8.73 -4.71 -11.21
CA MET A 164 8.99 -5.78 -12.18
C MET A 164 8.63 -5.25 -13.57
N ALA A 165 9.64 -4.75 -14.27
CA ALA A 165 9.53 -4.21 -15.61
C ALA A 165 9.29 -5.38 -16.56
N GLY A 166 8.01 -5.67 -16.78
CA GLY A 166 7.53 -6.55 -17.84
C GLY A 166 6.58 -5.76 -18.75
N ALA A 167 7.09 -5.42 -19.92
CA ALA A 167 6.39 -4.93 -21.11
C ALA A 167 5.98 -3.44 -21.18
N ALA A 168 6.94 -2.60 -21.61
CA ALA A 168 6.65 -1.49 -22.51
C ALA A 168 7.87 -1.25 -23.43
N GLY A 169 7.86 -1.91 -24.58
CA GLY A 169 8.85 -1.74 -25.64
C GLY A 169 8.17 -1.34 -26.95
N VAL A 170 8.21 -0.04 -27.22
CA VAL A 170 8.25 0.66 -28.52
C VAL A 170 7.15 0.45 -29.57
N ALA A 171 6.45 1.56 -29.87
CA ALA A 171 5.88 1.81 -31.19
C ALA A 171 6.99 2.29 -32.14
N ASP A 172 7.04 1.75 -33.37
CA ASP A 172 7.06 2.50 -34.65
C ASP A 172 7.49 1.58 -35.82
N GLY A 173 6.72 1.59 -36.91
CA GLY A 173 7.23 1.28 -38.26
C GLY A 173 6.83 -0.04 -38.95
N LEU A 174 6.06 0.13 -40.04
CA LEU A 174 5.97 -0.67 -41.28
C LEU A 174 4.89 -1.78 -41.42
N LEU A 175 3.94 -1.46 -42.30
CA LEU A 175 3.08 -2.38 -43.05
C LEU A 175 3.94 -3.28 -43.95
N GLU A 176 3.62 -4.58 -44.02
CA GLU A 176 3.26 -5.28 -45.27
C GLU A 176 2.92 -6.76 -45.00
N GLU A 177 1.69 -7.12 -45.40
CA GLU A 177 1.22 -8.39 -45.97
C GLU A 177 1.16 -9.72 -45.18
N ASN A 178 -0.10 -10.11 -44.95
CA ASN A 178 -0.69 -11.47 -44.91
C ASN A 178 -0.15 -12.39 -43.79
N TRP A 179 -0.91 -13.24 -43.11
CA TRP A 179 -1.66 -14.39 -43.61
C TRP A 179 -2.84 -14.62 -42.67
N LEU A 180 -4.04 -14.40 -43.21
CA LEU A 180 -5.27 -14.97 -42.68
C LEU A 180 -5.35 -16.41 -43.21
N ASP A 181 -5.05 -17.41 -42.38
CA ASP A 181 -5.56 -18.78 -42.54
C ASP A 181 -5.24 -19.60 -41.27
N ASP A 182 -6.20 -20.42 -40.85
CA ASP A 182 -6.21 -21.26 -39.65
C ASP A 182 -6.16 -20.50 -38.30
N LEU A 183 -7.27 -20.30 -37.58
CA LEU A 183 -7.96 -21.38 -36.88
C LEU A 183 -9.42 -20.99 -36.56
N VAL A 184 -10.33 -21.62 -37.30
CA VAL A 184 -11.59 -22.25 -36.86
C VAL A 184 -12.11 -21.85 -35.46
N GLU A 185 -13.24 -21.12 -35.46
CA GLU A 185 -14.19 -21.08 -34.34
C GLU A 185 -14.83 -22.46 -34.15
N PRO A 186 -15.01 -22.91 -32.89
CA PRO A 186 -16.17 -23.73 -32.58
C PRO A 186 -17.13 -23.01 -31.62
N ASP A 187 -18.28 -22.69 -32.19
CA ASP A 187 -19.58 -22.51 -31.59
C ASP A 187 -19.90 -23.59 -30.54
N ALA A 188 -20.37 -23.19 -29.35
CA ALA A 188 -21.20 -24.04 -28.49
C ALA A 188 -22.02 -23.20 -27.47
N PRO A 189 -23.28 -23.58 -27.19
CA PRO A 189 -24.37 -22.67 -26.78
C PRO A 189 -24.63 -22.62 -25.24
N PRO A 190 -25.65 -21.89 -24.74
CA PRO A 190 -25.77 -21.52 -23.33
C PRO A 190 -26.49 -22.58 -22.49
N ALA A 191 -26.15 -22.66 -21.20
CA ALA A 191 -26.86 -23.51 -20.24
C ALA A 191 -27.46 -22.66 -19.11
N GLU A 192 -28.79 -22.56 -19.13
CA GLU A 192 -29.64 -22.07 -18.06
C GLU A 192 -29.75 -23.05 -16.88
N ALA A 193 -29.99 -22.46 -15.70
CA ALA A 193 -30.86 -22.92 -14.61
C ALA A 193 -30.61 -24.28 -13.92
N ALA A 194 -30.23 -24.21 -12.64
CA ALA A 194 -30.85 -25.03 -11.60
C ALA A 194 -30.74 -24.34 -10.22
N ALA A 195 -31.90 -24.08 -9.64
CA ALA A 195 -32.11 -23.60 -8.27
C ALA A 195 -31.93 -24.73 -7.22
N SER A 196 -32.14 -24.36 -5.95
CA SER A 196 -32.28 -25.21 -4.73
C SER A 196 -30.96 -25.48 -3.99
N SER A 197 -30.84 -25.40 -2.66
CA SER A 197 -31.68 -24.92 -1.56
C SER A 197 -30.76 -24.80 -0.34
N ALA A 198 -30.92 -23.74 0.46
CA ALA A 198 -30.27 -23.61 1.78
C ALA A 198 -31.29 -23.92 2.87
N PRO A 199 -30.98 -24.76 3.87
CA PRO A 199 -31.74 -24.78 5.11
C PRO A 199 -31.12 -23.83 6.14
N THR A 200 -32.02 -23.03 6.68
CA THR A 200 -32.00 -22.26 7.92
C THR A 200 -31.57 -23.11 9.13
N GLY A 201 -30.81 -22.51 10.05
CA GLY A 201 -30.46 -23.06 11.36
C GLY A 201 -29.49 -22.11 12.06
N ASP A 202 -29.97 -20.99 12.59
CA ASP A 202 -30.44 -20.78 13.98
C ASP A 202 -29.28 -20.50 14.95
N LEU A 203 -29.45 -19.40 15.68
CA LEU A 203 -28.50 -18.78 16.58
C LEU A 203 -28.55 -19.48 17.93
N ALA A 204 -27.39 -19.87 18.47
CA ALA A 204 -27.27 -20.27 19.87
C ALA A 204 -26.01 -19.67 20.51
N GLU A 205 -26.31 -18.77 21.42
CA GLU A 205 -25.52 -18.07 22.43
C GLU A 205 -24.93 -19.02 23.49
N ALA A 206 -23.68 -18.81 23.94
CA ALA A 206 -23.22 -19.17 25.29
C ALA A 206 -21.82 -18.58 25.63
N ALA A 207 -21.84 -17.56 26.48
CA ALA A 207 -21.03 -17.34 27.70
C ALA A 207 -19.54 -17.76 27.81
N SER A 208 -18.72 -16.72 28.11
CA SER A 208 -17.69 -16.58 29.17
C SER A 208 -17.09 -17.85 29.81
N THR A 209 -15.76 -17.96 30.04
CA THR A 209 -14.95 -17.28 31.07
C THR A 209 -13.55 -17.93 31.07
N GLY A 210 -12.51 -17.21 31.53
CA GLY A 210 -11.42 -17.85 32.31
C GLY A 210 -9.98 -17.78 31.78
N SER A 211 -9.22 -16.83 32.35
CA SER A 211 -7.88 -16.97 32.96
C SER A 211 -6.76 -17.78 32.25
N GLY A 212 -5.67 -17.07 31.94
CA GLY A 212 -4.34 -17.38 32.49
C GLY A 212 -3.55 -18.56 31.90
N GLY A 213 -2.39 -18.25 31.33
CA GLY A 213 -1.28 -19.19 31.21
C GLY A 213 -0.74 -19.35 29.80
N LYS A 214 0.49 -18.88 29.59
CA LYS A 214 1.31 -19.17 28.41
C LYS A 214 1.86 -20.60 28.54
N PRO A 215 1.69 -21.46 27.54
CA PRO A 215 2.73 -22.41 27.19
C PRO A 215 3.13 -22.23 25.71
N ARG A 216 4.38 -22.54 25.42
CA ARG A 216 5.00 -22.49 24.10
C ARG A 216 4.24 -23.42 23.14
N ASP A 217 3.52 -22.85 22.18
CA ASP A 217 2.88 -23.61 21.11
C ASP A 217 3.96 -24.08 20.12
N VAL A 218 4.28 -25.36 20.17
CA VAL A 218 4.93 -26.04 19.05
C VAL A 218 3.87 -26.18 17.98
N PRO A 219 4.06 -25.65 16.75
CA PRO A 219 3.01 -25.64 15.73
C PRO A 219 2.47 -27.05 15.51
N SER A 220 1.15 -27.19 15.69
CA SER A 220 0.40 -28.43 15.54
C SER A 220 0.84 -29.18 14.28
N ARG A 221 0.99 -30.50 14.35
CA ARG A 221 1.44 -31.37 13.23
C ARG A 221 0.76 -31.07 11.89
N GLN A 222 -0.46 -30.53 11.92
CA GLN A 222 -1.22 -30.03 10.77
C GLN A 222 -0.59 -28.80 10.09
N ILE A 223 -0.07 -27.83 10.85
CA ILE A 223 0.62 -26.64 10.33
C ILE A 223 1.90 -27.05 9.62
N LEU A 224 2.68 -27.95 10.23
CA LEU A 224 3.88 -28.50 9.60
C LEU A 224 3.55 -29.26 8.32
N GLN A 225 2.49 -30.09 8.31
CA GLN A 225 2.04 -30.78 7.10
C GLN A 225 1.58 -29.81 6.00
N ALA A 226 0.86 -28.75 6.36
CA ALA A 226 0.42 -27.73 5.42
C ALA A 226 1.60 -26.96 4.82
N LEU A 227 2.56 -26.56 5.66
CA LEU A 227 3.77 -25.85 5.24
C LEU A 227 4.65 -26.72 4.33
N THR A 228 4.85 -27.99 4.68
CA THR A 228 5.61 -28.93 3.84
C THR A 228 4.96 -29.13 2.47
N ARG A 229 3.63 -29.27 2.43
CA ARG A 229 2.89 -29.41 1.17
C ARG A 229 3.05 -28.17 0.29
N LEU A 230 2.95 -26.99 0.89
CA LEU A 230 3.06 -25.70 0.21
C LEU A 230 4.47 -25.46 -0.37
N LEU A 231 5.52 -25.80 0.39
CA LEU A 231 6.91 -25.66 -0.05
C LEU A 231 7.26 -26.57 -1.24
N ILE A 232 6.70 -27.79 -1.27
CA ILE A 232 6.88 -28.73 -2.40
C ILE A 232 6.10 -28.24 -3.63
N GLU A 233 4.88 -27.76 -3.44
CA GLU A 233 4.00 -27.31 -4.54
C GLU A 233 4.50 -26.01 -5.19
N LYS A 234 5.18 -25.15 -4.42
CA LYS A 234 5.84 -23.93 -4.92
C LYS A 234 7.27 -24.18 -5.44
N GLY A 235 7.75 -25.43 -5.44
CA GLY A 235 9.05 -25.82 -6.00
C GLY A 235 10.26 -25.27 -5.24
N VAL A 236 10.07 -24.79 -4.00
CA VAL A 236 11.13 -24.17 -3.19
C VAL A 236 12.09 -25.21 -2.63
N ILE A 237 11.59 -26.41 -2.30
CA ILE A 237 12.36 -27.54 -1.76
C ILE A 237 11.79 -28.86 -2.32
N THR A 238 12.67 -29.79 -2.69
CA THR A 238 12.23 -31.15 -3.06
C THR A 238 11.98 -32.02 -1.83
N ARG A 239 11.09 -33.01 -1.95
CA ARG A 239 10.81 -33.97 -0.86
C ARG A 239 12.08 -34.66 -0.34
N ASN A 240 13.08 -34.86 -1.19
CA ASN A 240 14.33 -35.53 -0.83
C ASN A 240 15.26 -34.62 -0.01
N GLU A 241 15.34 -33.33 -0.32
CA GLU A 241 16.12 -32.35 0.46
C GLU A 241 15.53 -32.13 1.85
N LEU A 242 14.21 -32.02 1.95
CA LEU A 242 13.52 -31.91 3.25
C LEU A 242 13.81 -33.12 4.16
N MET A 243 13.79 -34.32 3.59
CA MET A 243 14.08 -35.55 4.34
C MET A 243 15.56 -35.66 4.74
N ALA A 244 16.47 -35.10 3.94
CA ALA A 244 17.89 -35.05 4.27
C ALA A 244 18.19 -34.09 5.43
N GLU A 245 17.56 -32.90 5.46
CA GLU A 245 17.73 -31.94 6.55
C GLU A 245 17.12 -32.43 7.88
N ILE A 246 15.94 -33.06 7.84
CA ILE A 246 15.32 -33.64 9.04
C ILE A 246 16.22 -34.73 9.64
N ARG A 247 16.88 -35.52 8.79
CA ARG A 247 17.83 -36.55 9.24
C ARG A 247 19.08 -35.95 9.88
N GLN A 248 19.62 -34.87 9.32
CA GLN A 248 20.76 -34.15 9.91
C GLN A 248 20.43 -33.49 11.27
N LEU A 249 19.21 -32.96 11.41
CA LEU A 249 18.75 -32.38 12.67
C LEU A 249 18.55 -33.44 13.77
N ALA A 250 18.15 -34.67 13.40
CA ALA A 250 17.98 -35.77 14.33
C ALA A 250 19.31 -36.41 14.80
N GLU A 251 20.41 -36.23 14.06
CA GLU A 251 21.75 -36.72 14.45
C GLU A 251 22.54 -35.71 15.31
N LYS A 252 22.09 -34.45 15.38
CA LYS A 252 22.76 -33.37 16.13
C LYS A 252 22.13 -33.00 17.48
N GLY A 253 21.03 -33.66 17.86
CA GLY A 253 20.36 -33.49 19.16
C GLY A 253 20.45 -34.76 19.99
#